data_AF-A0A963VRQ3-F1
#
_entry.id   AF-A0A963VRQ3-F1
#
_cell.length_a   1.000
_cell.length_b   1.000
_cell.length_c   1.000
_cell.angle_alpha   90.00
_cell.angle_beta   90.00
_cell.angle_gamma   90.00
#
_symmetry.space_group_name_H-M   'P 1'
#
loop_
_entity.id
_entity.type
_entity.pdbx_description
1 polymer ?
#
loop_
_entity_poly.entity_id
_entity_poly.type
_entity_poly.pdbx_seq_one_letter_code
_entity_poly.pdbx_strand_id
1 'polypeptide(L)'
;MLIEPHPINGMEYADQGDGIVKVTDHKSGRWGKFRYDGVWLEGEINHADPHFLLFIGGPKLPPEMDIFYAMAPLPLETGAAPAGRSIQPTEGEDAPQVEKSVLMYVGDPGVQTDKGMRSSAYVDQQYILDNDRRPELIPDVYRLENPMHGGPAKIPTDRFHEQRYHDLEVEKIWKKSWQMVCREEDIPGVGDHHVYEIAHLSYIVVRTGENEFKAHQNVCLHRGRLLCDRDGKSAREFRCPYHGWSWKLDGSLKEITTEWDFPGVCEDAGQLPGAQVATWGGFIFINPDPDAEPLEEYLGPEMIAHYKKFRFRDRYKQAHVQRVIRANWKVVMEAFMEGYHVIGTHPQIMVAGGGDSADIRYDVFGNWGRAQHVSAGTASPQRGRLCSKEDALAHFQGMADFNREFLRGILGGEVEEFSDAEINDQAFCDLFPNLHPWAGWARIVFRFRPNGSDPDSCIMDAMLLAPWPKDTPRPAPAPLRRLGEDESWCEAPELAMLARIIDQDCLNLPKVQAGLKLKQPPYIWYSAYQEGKIRHFHENYEKWMGLD
;
A
#
# COMPACT_ATOMS: atom_id res chain seq x y z
N MET A 1 -25.52 -2.48 17.34
CA MET A 1 -24.92 -3.81 17.12
C MET A 1 -24.92 -4.08 15.64
N LEU A 2 -23.77 -4.49 15.10
CA LEU A 2 -23.62 -4.80 13.68
C LEU A 2 -24.11 -6.22 13.40
N ILE A 3 -24.98 -6.39 12.41
CA ILE A 3 -25.52 -7.69 12.01
C ILE A 3 -25.44 -7.77 10.49
N GLU A 4 -24.71 -8.78 10.00
CA GLU A 4 -24.47 -8.93 8.57
C GLU A 4 -24.56 -10.40 8.13
N PRO A 5 -25.25 -10.70 7.02
CA PRO A 5 -25.15 -12.02 6.40
C PRO A 5 -23.81 -12.15 5.67
N HIS A 6 -23.15 -13.29 5.84
CA HIS A 6 -21.93 -13.59 5.13
C HIS A 6 -22.21 -13.75 3.63
N PRO A 7 -21.48 -13.06 2.74
CA PRO A 7 -21.81 -12.95 1.32
C PRO A 7 -21.77 -14.29 0.55
N ILE A 8 -20.94 -15.24 0.99
CA ILE A 8 -20.76 -16.54 0.35
C ILE A 8 -21.67 -17.65 0.92
N ASN A 9 -21.73 -17.83 2.25
CA ASN A 9 -22.45 -18.94 2.86
C ASN A 9 -23.84 -18.56 3.40
N GLY A 10 -24.14 -17.26 3.51
CA GLY A 10 -25.43 -16.73 3.97
C GLY A 10 -25.72 -16.89 5.46
N MET A 11 -24.78 -17.39 6.26
CA MET A 11 -24.93 -17.39 7.72
C MET A 11 -24.90 -15.94 8.23
N GLU A 12 -25.74 -15.64 9.21
CA GLU A 12 -25.80 -14.33 9.84
C GLU A 12 -24.75 -14.22 10.95
N TYR A 13 -23.98 -13.15 10.93
CA TYR A 13 -23.00 -12.82 11.97
C TYR A 13 -23.51 -11.59 12.71
N ALA A 14 -23.82 -11.75 14.00
CA ALA A 14 -24.35 -10.71 14.86
C ALA A 14 -23.36 -10.40 15.98
N ASP A 15 -22.93 -9.13 16.06
CA ASP A 15 -22.19 -8.61 17.20
C ASP A 15 -23.04 -8.71 18.47
N GLN A 16 -22.47 -9.27 19.54
CA GLN A 16 -23.10 -9.43 20.85
C GLN A 16 -22.44 -8.54 21.93
N GLY A 17 -21.50 -7.68 21.53
CA GLY A 17 -20.66 -6.92 22.47
C GLY A 17 -19.46 -7.72 22.99
N ASP A 18 -18.53 -7.02 23.63
CA ASP A 18 -17.33 -7.60 24.28
C ASP A 18 -16.49 -8.53 23.39
N GLY A 19 -16.50 -8.27 22.09
CA GLY A 19 -15.75 -9.06 21.12
C GLY A 19 -16.37 -10.42 20.81
N ILE A 20 -17.64 -10.64 21.16
CA ILE A 20 -18.37 -11.88 20.90
C ILE A 20 -19.26 -11.72 19.68
N VAL A 21 -19.20 -12.69 18.78
CA VAL A 21 -20.04 -12.77 17.57
C VAL A 21 -20.86 -14.05 17.62
N LYS A 22 -22.16 -13.92 17.40
CA LYS A 22 -23.07 -15.05 17.21
C LYS A 22 -23.23 -15.32 15.71
N VAL A 23 -22.94 -16.54 15.30
CA VAL A 23 -23.13 -17.02 13.93
C VAL A 23 -24.38 -17.89 13.88
N THR A 24 -25.34 -17.57 13.02
CA THR A 24 -26.61 -18.29 12.90
C THR A 24 -26.83 -18.75 11.45
N ASP A 25 -27.10 -20.04 11.27
CA ASP A 25 -27.58 -20.59 10.00
C ASP A 25 -29.11 -20.70 10.07
N HIS A 26 -29.79 -19.69 9.53
CA HIS A 26 -31.26 -19.65 9.52
C HIS A 26 -31.91 -20.81 8.76
N LYS A 27 -31.19 -21.50 7.86
CA LYS A 27 -31.74 -22.66 7.12
C LYS A 27 -31.82 -23.90 8.00
N SER A 28 -30.82 -24.13 8.84
CA SER A 28 -30.79 -25.29 9.75
C SER A 28 -31.27 -24.97 11.16
N GLY A 29 -31.40 -23.70 11.52
CA GLY A 29 -31.71 -23.24 12.89
C GLY A 29 -30.53 -23.36 13.86
N ARG A 30 -29.36 -23.80 13.37
CA ARG A 30 -28.16 -23.98 14.18
C ARG A 30 -27.44 -22.65 14.41
N TRP A 31 -26.71 -22.56 15.51
CA TRP A 31 -25.96 -21.37 15.87
C TRP A 31 -24.65 -21.72 16.58
N GLY A 32 -23.74 -20.77 16.63
CA GLY A 32 -22.49 -20.82 17.38
C GLY A 32 -22.11 -19.43 17.90
N LYS A 33 -21.36 -19.37 19.01
CA LYS A 33 -20.75 -18.13 19.51
C LYS A 33 -19.24 -18.24 19.44
N PHE A 34 -18.61 -17.16 19.02
CA PHE A 34 -17.18 -17.05 18.82
C PHE A 34 -16.69 -15.73 19.41
N ARG A 35 -15.44 -15.72 19.88
CA ARG A 35 -14.69 -14.48 20.01
C ARG A 35 -14.25 -14.02 18.61
N TYR A 36 -14.09 -12.71 18.41
CA TYR A 36 -13.78 -12.13 17.10
C TYR A 36 -12.48 -12.65 16.46
N ASP A 37 -11.56 -13.19 17.25
CA ASP A 37 -10.29 -13.79 16.79
C ASP A 37 -10.42 -15.26 16.38
N GLY A 38 -11.64 -15.81 16.37
CA GLY A 38 -11.95 -17.16 15.92
C GLY A 38 -12.10 -18.20 17.02
N VAL A 39 -11.94 -17.86 18.30
CA VAL A 39 -12.13 -18.83 19.39
C VAL A 39 -13.60 -19.18 19.54
N TRP A 40 -13.94 -20.45 19.29
CA TRP A 40 -15.28 -20.99 19.55
C TRP A 40 -15.56 -21.07 21.05
N LEU A 41 -16.78 -20.68 21.44
CA LEU A 41 -17.23 -20.63 22.83
C LEU A 41 -18.32 -21.66 23.13
N GLU A 42 -19.39 -21.65 22.34
CA GLU A 42 -20.55 -22.56 22.52
C GLU A 42 -21.40 -22.67 21.24
N GLY A 43 -22.29 -23.67 21.19
CA GLY A 43 -23.25 -23.88 20.10
C GLY A 43 -22.90 -25.04 19.15
N GLU A 44 -23.79 -25.32 18.21
CA GLU A 44 -23.64 -26.42 17.26
C GLU A 44 -22.74 -26.06 16.06
N ILE A 45 -22.71 -24.78 15.68
CA ILE A 45 -21.76 -24.26 14.69
C ILE A 45 -20.44 -23.98 15.41
N ASN A 46 -19.42 -24.76 15.09
CA ASN A 46 -18.10 -24.68 15.71
C ASN A 46 -16.98 -24.24 14.76
N HIS A 47 -17.36 -23.73 13.58
CA HIS A 47 -16.48 -23.13 12.60
C HIS A 47 -17.16 -21.87 12.02
N ALA A 48 -16.37 -20.84 11.75
CA ALA A 48 -16.83 -19.58 11.19
C ALA A 48 -15.68 -18.91 10.41
N ASP A 49 -16.02 -17.98 9.53
CA ASP A 49 -15.02 -17.18 8.82
C ASP A 49 -14.32 -16.23 9.79
N PRO A 50 -13.00 -16.39 10.04
CA PRO A 50 -12.26 -15.53 10.95
C PRO A 50 -12.21 -14.06 10.52
N HIS A 51 -12.23 -13.76 9.21
CA HIS A 51 -12.18 -12.38 8.72
C HIS A 51 -13.50 -11.66 8.94
N PHE A 52 -14.61 -12.39 8.79
CA PHE A 52 -15.92 -11.83 9.06
C PHE A 52 -16.21 -11.74 10.56
N LEU A 53 -15.71 -12.69 11.37
CA LEU A 53 -15.69 -12.54 12.83
C LEU A 53 -14.94 -11.27 13.27
N LEU A 54 -13.73 -11.05 12.74
CA LEU A 54 -12.93 -9.85 13.01
C LEU A 54 -13.65 -8.58 12.54
N PHE A 55 -14.26 -8.61 11.35
CA PHE A 55 -15.04 -7.47 10.86
C PHE A 55 -16.22 -7.15 11.79
N ILE A 56 -16.96 -8.17 12.25
CA ILE A 56 -18.20 -7.97 13.02
C ILE A 56 -17.94 -7.66 14.49
N GLY A 57 -17.07 -8.40 15.17
CA GLY A 57 -16.81 -8.25 16.61
C GLY A 57 -15.43 -7.70 16.97
N GLY A 58 -14.55 -7.45 16.00
CA GLY A 58 -13.20 -6.97 16.26
C GLY A 58 -13.13 -5.47 16.62
N PRO A 59 -11.91 -4.94 16.79
CA PRO A 59 -11.66 -3.53 17.04
C PRO A 59 -12.43 -2.63 16.06
N LYS A 60 -13.06 -1.59 16.61
CA LYS A 60 -13.90 -0.66 15.85
C LYS A 60 -13.26 0.72 15.84
N LEU A 61 -13.44 1.41 14.73
CA LEU A 61 -13.16 2.83 14.63
C LEU A 61 -14.34 3.63 15.22
N PRO A 62 -14.11 4.87 15.68
CA PRO A 62 -15.19 5.80 15.93
C PRO A 62 -16.11 5.90 14.70
N PRO A 63 -17.45 5.97 14.85
CA PRO A 63 -18.38 5.98 13.72
C PRO A 63 -18.09 7.05 12.65
N GLU A 64 -17.55 8.20 13.05
CA GLU A 64 -17.15 9.31 12.18
C GLU A 64 -15.86 9.04 11.39
N MET A 65 -15.13 7.98 11.72
CA MET A 65 -13.89 7.53 11.06
C MET A 65 -14.05 6.20 10.31
N ASP A 66 -15.15 5.47 10.50
CA ASP A 66 -15.46 4.19 9.82
C ASP A 66 -16.10 4.44 8.44
N ILE A 67 -15.41 5.20 7.59
CA ILE A 67 -15.92 5.64 6.28
C ILE A 67 -15.17 4.93 5.15
N PHE A 68 -15.92 4.27 4.27
CA PHE A 68 -15.40 3.47 3.16
C PHE A 68 -14.74 4.37 2.13
N TYR A 69 -13.43 4.17 1.88
CA TYR A 69 -12.68 4.75 0.77
C TYR A 69 -13.07 6.20 0.43
N ALA A 70 -13.22 7.04 1.45
CA ALA A 70 -13.52 8.43 1.16
C ALA A 70 -12.31 8.98 0.42
N MET A 71 -12.52 9.37 -0.84
CA MET A 71 -11.58 10.26 -1.55
C MET A 71 -11.38 11.58 -0.80
N ALA A 72 -12.15 11.80 0.27
CA ALA A 72 -12.06 12.89 1.24
C ALA A 72 -10.78 12.85 2.06
N PRO A 73 -9.94 13.90 2.01
CA PRO A 73 -9.18 14.28 3.18
C PRO A 73 -10.15 14.43 4.35
N LEU A 74 -9.75 13.94 5.53
CA LEU A 74 -10.35 14.41 6.78
C LEU A 74 -10.29 15.96 6.79
N PRO A 75 -11.39 16.67 7.11
CA PRO A 75 -11.43 18.12 7.22
C PRO A 75 -10.34 18.62 8.16
N LEU A 76 -9.65 19.67 7.72
CA LEU A 76 -8.48 20.22 8.40
C LEU A 76 -8.77 20.73 9.82
N GLU A 77 -10.02 21.11 10.10
CA GLU A 77 -10.43 21.68 11.39
C GLU A 77 -10.97 20.66 12.40
N THR A 78 -11.63 19.59 11.93
CA THR A 78 -12.32 18.62 12.80
C THR A 78 -11.65 17.25 12.83
N GLY A 79 -10.80 16.92 11.85
CA GLY A 79 -10.20 15.59 11.72
C GLY A 79 -11.21 14.46 11.45
N ALA A 80 -12.47 14.79 11.18
CA ALA A 80 -13.57 13.83 10.97
C ALA A 80 -14.25 14.16 9.64
N ALA A 81 -14.41 13.18 8.75
CA ALA A 81 -14.93 13.41 7.40
C ALA A 81 -16.23 14.25 7.45
N PRO A 82 -16.48 15.11 6.43
CA PRO A 82 -17.82 15.69 6.31
C PRO A 82 -18.80 14.52 6.31
N ALA A 83 -19.94 14.67 6.99
CA ALA A 83 -21.03 13.70 6.97
C ALA A 83 -21.65 13.60 5.56
N GLY A 84 -20.86 13.24 4.54
CA GLY A 84 -21.36 12.64 3.32
C GLY A 84 -21.95 11.33 3.77
N ARG A 85 -23.28 11.19 3.58
CA ARG A 85 -24.11 10.04 3.98
C ARG A 85 -23.22 8.86 4.32
N SER A 86 -22.93 8.75 5.60
CA SER A 86 -22.48 7.50 6.14
C SER A 86 -23.44 6.44 5.61
N ILE A 87 -22.95 5.22 5.41
CA ILE A 87 -23.81 4.06 5.62
C ILE A 87 -24.11 4.02 7.12
N GLN A 88 -24.58 5.12 7.72
CA GLN A 88 -25.32 5.03 8.95
C GLN A 88 -26.66 4.42 8.57
N PRO A 89 -27.15 3.47 9.35
CA PRO A 89 -28.58 3.26 9.39
C PRO A 89 -29.15 4.65 9.68
N THR A 90 -29.91 5.18 8.73
CA THR A 90 -30.81 6.31 8.97
C THR A 90 -31.33 6.22 10.39
N GLU A 91 -31.18 7.29 11.16
CA GLU A 91 -31.78 7.39 12.49
C GLU A 91 -33.29 7.16 12.36
N GLY A 92 -33.70 5.95 12.75
CA GLY A 92 -35.03 5.41 12.57
C GLY A 92 -34.94 3.89 12.51
N GLU A 93 -35.56 3.21 13.47
CA GLU A 93 -35.64 1.74 13.55
C GLU A 93 -36.33 1.09 12.32
N ASP A 94 -36.77 1.87 11.33
CA ASP A 94 -37.64 1.45 10.23
C ASP A 94 -37.12 1.80 8.81
N ALA A 95 -35.84 2.12 8.62
CA ALA A 95 -35.35 2.14 7.24
C ALA A 95 -35.23 0.73 6.69
N PRO A 96 -35.79 0.46 5.49
CA PRO A 96 -35.64 -0.83 4.86
C PRO A 96 -34.15 -1.08 4.67
N GLN A 97 -33.63 -2.17 5.26
CA GLN A 97 -32.33 -2.70 4.86
C GLN A 97 -32.34 -2.80 3.34
N VAL A 98 -31.35 -2.17 2.69
CA VAL A 98 -31.11 -2.40 1.26
C VAL A 98 -31.03 -3.91 1.06
N GLU A 99 -31.75 -4.44 0.08
CA GLU A 99 -31.77 -5.88 -0.19
C GLU A 99 -30.33 -6.35 -0.47
N LYS A 100 -29.72 -7.04 0.50
CA LYS A 100 -28.35 -7.54 0.40
C LYS A 100 -28.37 -8.83 -0.41
N SER A 101 -27.72 -8.82 -1.57
CA SER A 101 -27.61 -10.02 -2.40
C SER A 101 -26.66 -11.03 -1.76
N VAL A 102 -27.21 -11.99 -1.02
CA VAL A 102 -26.50 -13.20 -0.57
C VAL A 102 -26.60 -14.23 -1.68
N LEU A 103 -25.48 -14.54 -2.32
CA LEU A 103 -25.40 -15.46 -3.44
C LEU A 103 -24.33 -16.51 -3.12
N MET A 104 -24.65 -17.78 -3.32
CA MET A 104 -23.75 -18.88 -2.99
C MET A 104 -22.51 -18.87 -3.90
N TYR A 105 -21.38 -19.36 -3.40
CA TYR A 105 -20.20 -19.57 -4.23
C TYR A 105 -20.51 -20.55 -5.36
N VAL A 106 -20.27 -20.14 -6.61
CA VAL A 106 -20.44 -20.97 -7.81
C VAL A 106 -19.13 -21.15 -8.58
N GLY A 107 -18.08 -20.42 -8.19
CA GLY A 107 -16.83 -20.35 -8.96
C GLY A 107 -16.97 -19.46 -10.19
N ASP A 108 -15.91 -18.75 -10.56
CA ASP A 108 -15.83 -18.08 -11.85
C ASP A 108 -15.41 -19.09 -12.93
N PRO A 109 -16.29 -19.47 -13.88
CA PRO A 109 -15.94 -20.41 -14.94
C PRO A 109 -14.91 -19.84 -15.92
N GLY A 110 -14.71 -18.52 -15.91
CA GLY A 110 -13.91 -17.80 -16.89
C GLY A 110 -14.50 -17.84 -18.30
N VAL A 111 -13.93 -17.03 -19.18
CA VAL A 111 -14.22 -17.01 -20.62
C VAL A 111 -12.92 -16.89 -21.40
N GLN A 112 -12.83 -17.62 -22.52
CA GLN A 112 -11.72 -17.48 -23.44
C GLN A 112 -11.89 -16.18 -24.25
N THR A 113 -10.89 -15.30 -24.19
CA THR A 113 -10.82 -14.08 -25.01
C THR A 113 -9.60 -14.14 -25.93
N ASP A 114 -9.49 -13.19 -26.86
CA ASP A 114 -8.29 -13.02 -27.69
C ASP A 114 -7.03 -12.69 -26.86
N LYS A 115 -7.22 -12.19 -25.64
CA LYS A 115 -6.16 -11.89 -24.66
C LYS A 115 -5.87 -13.08 -23.72
N GLY A 116 -6.51 -14.23 -23.94
CA GLY A 116 -6.41 -15.44 -23.10
C GLY A 116 -7.64 -15.65 -22.21
N MET A 117 -7.56 -16.62 -21.29
CA MET A 117 -8.62 -16.86 -20.32
C MET A 117 -8.77 -15.64 -19.40
N ARG A 118 -9.99 -15.16 -19.22
CA ARG A 118 -10.36 -14.02 -18.36
C ARG A 118 -11.56 -14.37 -17.49
N SER A 119 -11.85 -13.54 -16.49
CA SER A 119 -13.06 -13.68 -15.69
C SER A 119 -14.32 -13.69 -16.55
N SER A 120 -15.35 -14.45 -16.18
CA SER A 120 -16.65 -14.41 -16.88
C SER A 120 -17.36 -13.06 -16.80
N ALA A 121 -16.99 -12.22 -15.83
CA ALA A 121 -17.42 -10.83 -15.73
C ALA A 121 -16.46 -9.83 -16.42
N TYR A 122 -15.48 -10.32 -17.18
CA TYR A 122 -14.46 -9.46 -17.80
C TYR A 122 -15.09 -8.43 -18.76
N VAL A 123 -15.01 -7.17 -18.35
CA VAL A 123 -15.28 -6.01 -19.19
C VAL A 123 -13.94 -5.43 -19.61
N ASP A 124 -13.72 -5.32 -20.91
CA ASP A 124 -12.50 -4.71 -21.43
C ASP A 124 -12.42 -3.24 -20.97
N GLN A 125 -11.35 -2.87 -20.27
CA GLN A 125 -11.18 -1.49 -19.81
C GLN A 125 -11.15 -0.51 -20.99
N GLN A 126 -10.68 -0.93 -22.17
CA GLN A 126 -10.70 -0.09 -23.36
C GLN A 126 -12.13 0.33 -23.75
N TYR A 127 -13.12 -0.55 -23.55
CA TYR A 127 -14.53 -0.21 -23.76
C TYR A 127 -14.98 0.93 -22.84
N ILE A 128 -14.55 0.94 -21.58
CA ILE A 128 -14.88 2.00 -20.63
C ILE A 128 -14.18 3.31 -21.02
N LEU A 129 -12.90 3.25 -21.39
CA LEU A 129 -12.13 4.43 -21.83
C LEU A 129 -12.67 5.04 -23.13
N ASP A 130 -13.15 4.22 -24.06
CA ASP A 130 -13.76 4.69 -25.32
C ASP A 130 -15.15 5.32 -25.11
N ASN A 131 -15.83 4.99 -24.01
CA ASN A 131 -17.14 5.53 -23.63
C ASN A 131 -17.08 6.49 -22.42
N ASP A 132 -15.87 6.94 -22.05
CA ASP A 132 -15.70 8.04 -21.11
C ASP A 132 -16.40 9.29 -21.68
N ARG A 133 -16.99 10.11 -20.81
CA ARG A 133 -17.70 11.32 -21.23
C ARG A 133 -16.75 12.48 -21.58
N ARG A 134 -15.45 12.34 -21.30
CA ARG A 134 -14.37 13.30 -21.62
C ARG A 134 -13.12 12.57 -22.14
N PRO A 135 -13.23 11.83 -23.25
CA PRO A 135 -12.15 10.96 -23.73
C PRO A 135 -10.89 11.73 -24.14
N GLU A 136 -11.01 13.00 -24.52
CA GLU A 136 -9.90 13.90 -24.86
C GLU A 136 -9.00 14.25 -23.67
N LEU A 137 -9.50 14.06 -22.44
CA LEU A 137 -8.73 14.31 -21.22
C LEU A 137 -7.92 13.07 -20.79
N ILE A 138 -8.27 11.88 -21.26
CA ILE A 138 -7.63 10.62 -20.82
C ILE A 138 -6.14 10.62 -21.21
N PRO A 139 -5.21 10.44 -20.26
CA PRO A 139 -3.80 10.26 -20.59
C PRO A 139 -3.58 8.98 -21.40
N ASP A 140 -2.75 9.04 -22.46
CA ASP A 140 -2.47 7.90 -23.35
C ASP A 140 -2.05 6.63 -22.60
N VAL A 141 -1.31 6.79 -21.51
CA VAL A 141 -0.85 5.68 -20.66
C VAL A 141 -2.00 4.83 -20.10
N TYR A 142 -3.21 5.36 -19.89
CA TYR A 142 -4.37 4.58 -19.43
C TYR A 142 -4.83 3.55 -20.48
N ARG A 143 -4.57 3.84 -21.76
CA ARG A 143 -4.88 2.93 -22.88
C ARG A 143 -3.79 1.87 -23.11
N LEU A 144 -2.61 1.99 -22.51
CA LEU A 144 -1.51 1.04 -22.71
C LEU A 144 -1.72 -0.29 -21.98
N GLU A 145 -2.03 -1.35 -22.71
CA GLU A 145 -2.11 -2.71 -22.16
C GLU A 145 -0.77 -3.42 -22.21
N ASN A 146 -0.33 -3.96 -21.08
CA ASN A 146 0.87 -4.78 -21.02
C ASN A 146 0.74 -5.88 -19.94
N PRO A 147 -0.16 -6.85 -20.12
CA PRO A 147 -0.36 -7.91 -19.15
C PRO A 147 0.87 -8.80 -19.06
N MET A 148 1.11 -9.35 -17.88
CA MET A 148 2.17 -10.34 -17.69
C MET A 148 1.88 -11.59 -18.52
N HIS A 149 2.74 -11.89 -19.50
CA HIS A 149 2.59 -13.06 -20.35
C HIS A 149 2.97 -14.37 -19.65
N GLY A 150 2.63 -15.51 -20.25
CA GLY A 150 2.90 -16.84 -19.71
C GLY A 150 1.77 -17.41 -18.83
N GLY A 151 2.06 -18.52 -18.15
CA GLY A 151 1.10 -19.26 -17.34
C GLY A 151 1.41 -19.18 -15.84
N PRO A 152 0.71 -19.96 -15.01
CA PRO A 152 1.00 -20.03 -13.58
C PRO A 152 2.47 -20.37 -13.32
N ALA A 153 3.07 -19.70 -12.34
CA ALA A 153 4.49 -19.80 -12.03
C ALA A 153 4.72 -20.41 -10.63
N LYS A 154 5.82 -21.14 -10.48
CA LYS A 154 6.26 -21.70 -9.18
C LYS A 154 7.39 -20.86 -8.62
N ILE A 155 7.28 -20.45 -7.36
CA ILE A 155 8.36 -19.76 -6.65
C ILE A 155 8.82 -20.61 -5.45
N PRO A 156 10.13 -20.90 -5.31
CA PRO A 156 10.69 -21.59 -4.15
C PRO A 156 10.37 -20.88 -2.83
N THR A 157 10.00 -21.64 -1.79
CA THR A 157 9.60 -21.06 -0.50
C THR A 157 10.77 -20.54 0.33
N ASP A 158 11.98 -21.07 0.11
CA ASP A 158 13.21 -20.69 0.80
C ASP A 158 13.54 -19.19 0.66
N ARG A 159 13.18 -18.57 -0.47
CA ARG A 159 13.30 -17.12 -0.75
C ARG A 159 12.62 -16.22 0.27
N PHE A 160 11.63 -16.76 1.00
CA PHE A 160 10.84 -15.99 1.97
C PHE A 160 11.29 -16.19 3.42
N HIS A 161 12.20 -17.12 3.71
CA HIS A 161 12.53 -17.43 5.12
C HIS A 161 13.98 -17.86 5.38
N GLU A 162 14.79 -18.15 4.37
CA GLU A 162 16.20 -18.48 4.60
C GLU A 162 17.08 -17.23 4.61
N GLN A 163 17.95 -17.14 5.62
CA GLN A 163 18.88 -16.02 5.83
C GLN A 163 19.75 -15.71 4.59
N ARG A 164 20.18 -16.74 3.86
CA ARG A 164 21.03 -16.55 2.67
C ARG A 164 20.39 -15.68 1.59
N TYR A 165 19.06 -15.69 1.46
CA TYR A 165 18.37 -14.81 0.52
C TYR A 165 18.28 -13.40 1.07
N HIS A 166 18.04 -13.21 2.37
CA HIS A 166 18.11 -11.89 2.99
C HIS A 166 19.50 -11.25 2.77
N ASP A 167 20.57 -12.00 3.04
CA ASP A 167 21.94 -11.49 2.89
C ASP A 167 22.23 -11.11 1.42
N LEU A 168 21.75 -11.93 0.48
CA LEU A 168 21.89 -11.66 -0.95
C LEU A 168 21.02 -10.46 -1.38
N GLU A 169 19.81 -10.28 -0.84
CA GLU A 169 18.94 -9.12 -1.08
C GLU A 169 19.64 -7.83 -0.62
N VAL A 170 20.38 -7.85 0.49
CA VAL A 170 21.19 -6.70 0.92
C VAL A 170 22.24 -6.33 -0.11
N GLU A 171 23.00 -7.31 -0.60
CA GLU A 171 24.07 -7.03 -1.57
C GLU A 171 23.55 -6.64 -2.96
N LYS A 172 22.43 -7.21 -3.38
CA LYS A 172 21.96 -7.15 -4.77
C LYS A 172 20.77 -6.23 -5.01
N ILE A 173 19.95 -5.98 -4.00
CA ILE A 173 18.77 -5.11 -4.09
C ILE A 173 19.01 -3.85 -3.26
N TRP A 174 19.16 -3.98 -1.93
CA TRP A 174 19.16 -2.81 -1.03
C TRP A 174 20.38 -1.89 -1.21
N LYS A 175 21.51 -2.41 -1.70
CA LYS A 175 22.69 -1.59 -2.06
C LYS A 175 22.65 -1.06 -3.51
N LYS A 176 21.66 -1.45 -4.31
CA LYS A 176 21.70 -1.29 -5.78
C LYS A 176 20.45 -0.66 -6.40
N SER A 177 19.32 -0.68 -5.70
CA SER A 177 18.06 -0.12 -6.18
C SER A 177 17.74 1.24 -5.57
N TRP A 178 16.94 2.02 -6.29
CA TRP A 178 16.33 3.24 -5.77
C TRP A 178 15.33 2.93 -4.66
N GLN A 179 15.42 3.66 -3.54
CA GLN A 179 14.62 3.44 -2.34
C GLN A 179 13.99 4.73 -1.85
N MET A 180 12.67 4.75 -1.70
CA MET A 180 11.97 5.89 -1.13
C MET A 180 12.27 6.01 0.37
N VAL A 181 12.76 7.19 0.76
CA VAL A 181 13.19 7.50 2.13
C VAL A 181 12.11 8.25 2.91
N CYS A 182 11.70 9.40 2.41
CA CYS A 182 10.70 10.27 3.05
C CYS A 182 10.12 11.23 2.01
N ARG A 183 9.24 12.14 2.42
CA ARG A 183 8.80 13.25 1.57
C ARG A 183 9.60 14.50 1.84
N GLU A 184 9.66 15.41 0.86
CA GLU A 184 10.33 16.71 0.99
C GLU A 184 9.83 17.50 2.21
N GLU A 185 8.54 17.36 2.54
CA GLU A 185 7.88 18.01 3.68
C GLU A 185 8.30 17.43 5.05
N ASP A 186 8.91 16.25 5.10
CA ASP A 186 9.40 15.64 6.34
C ASP A 186 10.68 16.32 6.85
N ILE A 187 11.46 16.90 5.93
CA ILE A 187 12.69 17.65 6.21
C ILE A 187 12.66 19.00 5.49
N PRO A 188 11.77 19.94 5.88
CA PRO A 188 11.51 21.16 5.10
C PRO A 188 12.63 22.21 5.15
N GLY A 189 13.41 22.25 6.24
CA GLY A 189 14.48 23.24 6.44
C GLY A 189 15.87 22.71 6.10
N VAL A 190 16.79 23.61 5.72
CA VAL A 190 18.22 23.24 5.56
C VAL A 190 18.77 22.74 6.90
N GLY A 191 19.45 21.60 6.86
CA GLY A 191 19.95 20.89 8.05
C GLY A 191 18.92 19.96 8.70
N ASP A 192 17.66 19.98 8.27
CA ASP A 192 16.72 18.92 8.63
C ASP A 192 17.17 17.62 7.96
N HIS A 193 17.19 16.54 8.74
CA HIS A 193 17.65 15.24 8.29
C HIS A 193 16.80 14.10 8.84
N HIS A 194 16.71 13.05 8.02
CA HIS A 194 16.05 11.80 8.33
C HIS A 194 17.08 10.68 8.38
N VAL A 195 16.99 9.82 9.40
CA VAL A 195 17.78 8.59 9.49
C VAL A 195 17.01 7.47 8.83
N TYR A 196 17.47 7.06 7.65
CA TYR A 196 16.87 5.98 6.88
C TYR A 196 17.59 4.66 7.15
N GLU A 197 16.83 3.65 7.54
CA GLU A 197 17.32 2.30 7.80
C GLU A 197 16.66 1.30 6.87
N ILE A 198 17.48 0.41 6.33
CA ILE A 198 17.08 -0.70 5.47
C ILE A 198 18.02 -1.90 5.73
N ALA A 199 17.44 -3.02 6.16
CA ALA A 199 18.21 -4.13 6.70
C ALA A 199 19.20 -3.67 7.79
N HIS A 200 20.50 -3.93 7.63
CA HIS A 200 21.55 -3.45 8.54
C HIS A 200 22.21 -2.13 8.08
N LEU A 201 21.74 -1.52 6.99
CA LEU A 201 22.29 -0.29 6.42
C LEU A 201 21.59 0.93 7.05
N SER A 202 22.35 2.02 7.25
CA SER A 202 21.84 3.28 7.80
C SER A 202 22.40 4.48 7.05
N TYR A 203 21.52 5.41 6.67
CA TYR A 203 21.86 6.61 5.91
C TYR A 203 21.26 7.85 6.58
N ILE A 204 22.03 8.94 6.61
CA ILE A 204 21.52 10.28 6.94
C ILE A 204 21.15 10.96 5.62
N VAL A 205 19.86 11.23 5.43
CA VAL A 205 19.35 12.03 4.30
C VAL A 205 19.04 13.42 4.79
N VAL A 206 19.71 14.43 4.24
CA VAL A 206 19.70 15.80 4.75
C VAL A 206 19.39 16.80 3.64
N ARG A 207 18.58 17.82 3.94
CA ARG A 207 18.41 18.98 3.06
C ARG A 207 19.59 19.92 3.20
N THR A 208 20.28 20.22 2.10
CA THR A 208 21.44 21.14 2.06
C THR A 208 21.11 22.49 1.44
N GLY A 209 20.00 22.59 0.70
CA GLY A 209 19.51 23.82 0.06
C GLY A 209 18.00 23.77 -0.21
N GLU A 210 17.45 24.80 -0.86
CA GLU A 210 16.00 24.91 -1.09
C GLU A 210 15.39 23.68 -1.78
N ASN A 211 16.08 23.13 -2.78
CA ASN A 211 15.69 21.89 -3.47
C ASN A 211 16.87 20.93 -3.60
N GLU A 212 17.83 20.99 -2.66
CA GLU A 212 19.04 20.17 -2.68
C GLU A 212 19.08 19.25 -1.47
N PHE A 213 19.33 17.96 -1.72
CA PHE A 213 19.42 16.92 -0.72
C PHE A 213 20.70 16.11 -0.92
N LYS A 214 21.26 15.62 0.18
CA LYS A 214 22.40 14.69 0.19
C LYS A 214 22.07 13.51 1.08
N ALA A 215 22.68 12.37 0.78
CA ALA A 215 22.57 11.16 1.59
C ALA A 215 23.99 10.65 1.88
N HIS A 216 24.26 10.38 3.15
CA HIS A 216 25.56 9.89 3.64
C HIS A 216 25.35 8.62 4.44
N GLN A 217 26.27 7.66 4.37
CA GLN A 217 26.27 6.54 5.31
C GLN A 217 26.35 7.08 6.74
N ASN A 218 25.48 6.60 7.61
CA ASN A 218 25.35 7.06 9.00
C ASN A 218 26.44 6.44 9.88
N VAL A 219 27.72 6.67 9.56
CA VAL A 219 28.83 6.03 10.29
C VAL A 219 30.04 6.95 10.35
N CYS A 220 30.59 7.10 11.55
CA CYS A 220 31.85 7.81 11.76
C CYS A 220 33.02 7.00 11.20
N LEU A 221 33.81 7.61 10.32
CA LEU A 221 34.96 6.99 9.66
C LEU A 221 36.14 6.69 10.61
N HIS A 222 36.09 7.16 11.87
CA HIS A 222 37.12 6.85 12.86
C HIS A 222 36.96 5.43 13.43
N ARG A 223 35.87 5.17 14.17
CA ARG A 223 35.66 3.90 14.90
C ARG A 223 34.24 3.33 14.75
N GLY A 224 33.52 3.74 13.71
CA GLY A 224 32.25 3.10 13.33
C GLY A 224 31.04 3.49 14.18
N ARG A 225 31.10 4.56 14.99
CA ARG A 225 29.93 5.02 15.74
C ARG A 225 28.93 5.69 14.79
N LEU A 226 27.65 5.33 14.88
CA LEU A 226 26.56 6.06 14.20
C LEU A 226 26.63 7.56 14.53
N LEU A 227 26.47 8.40 13.52
CA LEU A 227 26.54 9.85 13.66
C LEU A 227 25.24 10.42 14.21
N CYS A 228 24.10 9.90 13.75
CA CYS A 228 22.76 10.27 14.19
C CYS A 228 22.00 9.04 14.68
N ASP A 229 21.45 9.09 15.90
CA ASP A 229 20.61 8.01 16.44
C ASP A 229 19.13 8.16 16.02
N ARG A 230 18.73 9.32 15.48
CA ARG A 230 17.35 9.67 15.10
C ARG A 230 17.32 10.86 14.15
N ASP A 231 16.15 11.12 13.57
CA ASP A 231 15.83 12.34 12.82
C ASP A 231 16.14 13.60 13.63
N GLY A 232 16.50 14.67 12.94
CA GLY A 232 16.84 15.94 13.57
C GLY A 232 16.55 17.14 12.67
N LYS A 233 16.56 18.32 13.29
CA LYS A 233 16.24 19.59 12.63
C LYS A 233 17.40 20.58 12.74
N SER A 234 17.58 21.39 11.70
CA SER A 234 18.54 22.51 11.66
C SER A 234 19.99 22.12 12.02
N ALA A 235 20.44 20.93 11.64
CA ALA A 235 21.82 20.51 11.82
C ALA A 235 22.77 21.48 11.07
N ARG A 236 23.91 21.81 11.68
CA ARG A 236 24.97 22.60 11.04
C ARG A 236 26.15 21.73 10.58
N GLU A 237 26.29 20.57 11.20
CA GLU A 237 27.30 19.54 10.97
C GLU A 237 26.82 18.24 11.62
N PHE A 238 27.44 17.13 11.25
CA PHE A 238 27.29 15.84 11.91
C PHE A 238 28.54 15.58 12.75
N ARG A 239 28.46 15.86 14.05
CA ARG A 239 29.55 15.63 15.01
C ARG A 239 29.35 14.29 15.72
N CYS A 240 30.33 13.41 15.58
CA CYS A 240 30.32 12.11 16.23
C CYS A 240 30.35 12.28 17.76
N PRO A 241 29.38 11.71 18.50
CA PRO A 241 29.30 11.86 19.96
C PRO A 241 30.40 11.09 20.71
N TYR A 242 31.22 10.29 20.02
CA TYR A 242 32.27 9.52 20.67
C TYR A 242 33.56 10.32 20.86
N HIS A 243 34.15 10.84 19.78
CA HIS A 243 35.45 11.53 19.82
C HIS A 243 35.45 12.92 19.16
N GLY A 244 34.27 13.45 18.78
CA GLY A 244 34.14 14.82 18.31
C GLY A 244 34.51 15.08 16.84
N TRP A 245 34.91 14.07 16.07
CA TRP A 245 35.08 14.23 14.62
C TRP A 245 33.77 14.67 13.99
N SER A 246 33.84 15.62 13.05
CA SER A 246 32.64 16.19 12.44
C SER A 246 32.77 16.38 10.94
N TRP A 247 31.62 16.26 10.27
CA TRP A 247 31.45 16.48 8.84
C TRP A 247 30.37 17.53 8.59
N LYS A 248 30.49 18.30 7.51
CA LYS A 248 29.46 19.24 7.06
C LYS A 248 28.24 18.48 6.51
N LEU A 249 27.17 19.22 6.18
CA LEU A 249 25.95 18.62 5.62
C LEU A 249 26.17 17.99 4.23
N ASP A 250 27.16 18.46 3.47
CA ASP A 250 27.59 17.88 2.20
C ASP A 250 28.47 16.63 2.38
N GLY A 251 28.74 16.22 3.62
CA GLY A 251 29.55 15.05 3.97
C GLY A 251 31.06 15.31 3.97
N SER A 252 31.52 16.52 3.62
CA SER A 252 32.96 16.85 3.68
C SER A 252 33.43 16.99 5.12
N LEU A 253 34.65 16.50 5.40
CA LEU A 253 35.26 16.57 6.72
C LEU A 253 35.36 18.03 7.17
N LYS A 254 34.93 18.30 8.40
CA LYS A 254 34.99 19.61 9.02
C LYS A 254 36.11 19.70 10.04
N GLU A 255 36.18 18.73 10.96
CA GLU A 255 37.08 18.78 12.10
C GLU A 255 37.46 17.38 12.55
N ILE A 256 38.76 17.15 12.75
CA ILE A 256 39.30 16.05 13.53
C ILE A 256 39.80 16.63 14.86
N THR A 257 39.24 16.17 15.98
CA THR A 257 39.77 16.54 17.28
C THR A 257 41.21 16.03 17.42
N THR A 258 42.12 16.89 17.90
CA THR A 258 43.57 16.62 17.96
C THR A 258 44.17 16.16 16.62
N GLU A 259 43.81 16.83 15.51
CA GLU A 259 44.27 16.52 14.14
C GLU A 259 45.77 16.30 13.99
N TRP A 260 46.62 16.98 14.78
CA TRP A 260 48.07 16.80 14.77
C TRP A 260 48.54 15.36 15.05
N ASP A 261 47.71 14.54 15.71
CA ASP A 261 47.98 13.13 16.03
C ASP A 261 47.52 12.17 14.91
N PHE A 262 46.90 12.71 13.84
CA PHE A 262 46.34 11.96 12.71
C PHE A 262 46.93 12.40 11.35
N PRO A 263 48.27 12.33 11.15
CA PRO A 263 48.88 12.74 9.89
C PRO A 263 48.37 11.88 8.71
N GLY A 264 47.89 12.54 7.66
CA GLY A 264 47.38 11.90 6.43
C GLY A 264 45.92 11.42 6.49
N VAL A 265 45.30 11.44 7.68
CA VAL A 265 43.95 10.87 7.85
C VAL A 265 42.86 11.80 7.31
N CYS A 266 43.12 13.11 7.23
CA CYS A 266 42.18 14.07 6.65
C CYS A 266 41.90 13.80 5.17
N GLU A 267 42.86 13.24 4.42
CA GLU A 267 42.63 12.85 3.03
C GLU A 267 41.72 11.60 2.94
N ASP A 268 42.00 10.58 3.75
CA ASP A 268 41.25 9.31 3.76
C ASP A 268 39.82 9.47 4.30
N ALA A 269 39.64 10.29 5.35
CA ALA A 269 38.35 10.56 5.99
C ALA A 269 37.68 11.84 5.48
N GLY A 270 38.19 12.41 4.39
CA GLY A 270 37.81 13.73 3.87
C GLY A 270 36.35 13.86 3.42
N GLN A 271 35.67 12.74 3.17
CA GLN A 271 34.30 12.70 2.69
C GLN A 271 33.56 11.47 3.24
N LEU A 272 32.36 11.66 3.80
CA LEU A 272 31.48 10.54 4.12
C LEU A 272 31.05 9.82 2.83
N PRO A 273 31.06 8.47 2.80
CA PRO A 273 30.48 7.71 1.70
C PRO A 273 29.03 8.14 1.45
N GLY A 274 28.75 8.60 0.23
CA GLY A 274 27.43 9.08 -0.17
C GLY A 274 26.56 8.01 -0.82
N ALA A 275 25.27 8.30 -0.96
CA ALA A 275 24.36 7.62 -1.87
C ALA A 275 23.84 8.63 -2.90
N GLN A 276 23.49 8.17 -4.10
CA GLN A 276 22.78 9.01 -5.07
C GLN A 276 21.44 9.45 -4.47
N VAL A 277 21.01 10.67 -4.79
CA VAL A 277 19.75 11.24 -4.31
C VAL A 277 18.99 11.84 -5.49
N ALA A 278 17.70 11.54 -5.57
CA ALA A 278 16.80 12.10 -6.56
C ALA A 278 15.40 12.30 -5.95
N THR A 279 14.59 13.14 -6.57
CA THR A 279 13.20 13.36 -6.13
C THR A 279 12.21 13.10 -7.25
N TRP A 280 11.04 12.59 -6.88
CA TRP A 280 9.92 12.39 -7.79
C TRP A 280 8.62 12.60 -7.01
N GLY A 281 7.71 13.47 -7.48
CA GLY A 281 6.42 13.66 -6.82
C GLY A 281 6.49 14.13 -5.35
N GLY A 282 7.57 14.80 -4.95
CA GLY A 282 7.84 15.18 -3.56
C GLY A 282 8.34 14.04 -2.67
N PHE A 283 8.57 12.84 -3.22
CA PHE A 283 9.30 11.77 -2.56
C PHE A 283 10.81 11.96 -2.77
N ILE A 284 11.59 11.70 -1.73
CA ILE A 284 13.05 11.66 -1.79
C ILE A 284 13.47 10.19 -1.87
N PHE A 285 14.30 9.88 -2.85
CA PHE A 285 14.88 8.56 -3.04
C PHE A 285 16.39 8.58 -2.85
N ILE A 286 16.93 7.46 -2.39
CA ILE A 286 18.37 7.20 -2.41
C ILE A 286 18.69 5.95 -3.23
N ASN A 287 19.87 5.91 -3.84
CA ASN A 287 20.46 4.68 -4.34
C ASN A 287 21.92 4.58 -3.86
N PRO A 288 22.28 3.59 -3.04
CA PRO A 288 23.65 3.43 -2.57
C PRO A 288 24.68 3.10 -3.67
N ASP A 289 24.24 2.70 -4.86
CA ASP A 289 25.13 2.43 -5.99
C ASP A 289 25.58 3.72 -6.70
N PRO A 290 26.87 4.05 -6.71
CA PRO A 290 27.37 5.21 -7.45
C PRO A 290 27.15 5.09 -8.96
N ASP A 291 26.97 3.87 -9.48
CA ASP A 291 26.78 3.59 -10.90
C ASP A 291 25.30 3.40 -11.29
N ALA A 292 24.36 3.63 -10.37
CA ALA A 292 22.93 3.51 -10.67
C ALA A 292 22.47 4.49 -11.75
N GLU A 293 21.55 4.01 -12.59
CA GLU A 293 20.84 4.83 -13.56
C GLU A 293 20.06 5.98 -12.89
N PRO A 294 19.80 7.09 -13.59
CA PRO A 294 18.93 8.16 -13.08
C PRO A 294 17.56 7.64 -12.65
N LEU A 295 17.00 8.21 -11.57
CA LEU A 295 15.68 7.82 -11.07
C LEU A 295 14.59 7.91 -12.15
N GLU A 296 14.68 8.87 -13.05
CA GLU A 296 13.72 9.04 -14.16
C GLU A 296 13.71 7.83 -15.10
N GLU A 297 14.88 7.27 -15.41
CA GLU A 297 15.03 6.06 -16.23
C GLU A 297 14.51 4.84 -15.47
N TYR A 298 14.81 4.75 -14.17
CA TYR A 298 14.36 3.67 -13.30
C TYR A 298 12.83 3.59 -13.17
N LEU A 299 12.15 4.74 -13.07
CA LEU A 299 10.69 4.84 -13.02
C LEU A 299 10.04 4.46 -14.36
N GLY A 300 10.69 4.83 -15.47
CA GLY A 300 10.18 4.65 -16.81
C GLY A 300 9.13 5.70 -17.22
N PRO A 301 8.97 5.92 -18.54
CA PRO A 301 8.09 6.95 -19.07
C PRO A 301 6.60 6.69 -18.75
N GLU A 302 6.18 5.42 -18.68
CA GLU A 302 4.79 5.06 -18.38
C GLU A 302 4.40 5.47 -16.96
N MET A 303 5.26 5.21 -15.96
CA MET A 303 4.98 5.61 -14.58
C MET A 303 4.90 7.14 -14.48
N ILE A 304 5.87 7.85 -15.05
CA ILE A 304 5.90 9.32 -15.04
C ILE A 304 4.64 9.90 -15.70
N ALA A 305 4.24 9.34 -16.85
CA ALA A 305 3.03 9.75 -17.56
C ALA A 305 1.77 9.51 -16.72
N HIS A 306 1.70 8.37 -16.03
CA HIS A 306 0.55 7.98 -15.21
C HIS A 306 0.26 8.96 -14.08
N TYR A 307 1.30 9.50 -13.43
CA TYR A 307 1.14 10.44 -12.32
C TYR A 307 1.22 11.93 -12.70
N LYS A 308 1.48 12.25 -13.97
CA LYS A 308 1.75 13.62 -14.44
C LYS A 308 0.66 14.62 -14.03
N LYS A 309 -0.62 14.26 -14.21
CA LYS A 309 -1.76 15.10 -13.83
C LYS A 309 -2.11 15.03 -12.33
N PHE A 310 -1.89 13.87 -11.70
CA PHE A 310 -2.21 13.66 -10.29
C PHE A 310 -1.35 14.51 -9.34
N ARG A 311 -0.15 14.90 -9.80
CA ARG A 311 0.77 15.86 -9.16
C ARG A 311 1.00 15.55 -7.67
N PHE A 312 1.66 14.42 -7.37
CA PHE A 312 1.97 14.04 -5.98
C PHE A 312 2.65 15.13 -5.15
N ARG A 313 3.39 16.06 -5.76
CA ARG A 313 4.04 17.17 -5.05
C ARG A 313 3.01 18.10 -4.37
N ASP A 314 1.83 18.20 -4.95
CA ASP A 314 0.69 18.99 -4.47
C ASP A 314 -0.21 18.16 -3.54
N ARG A 315 0.40 17.20 -2.82
CA ARG A 315 -0.24 16.42 -1.75
C ARG A 315 0.60 16.42 -0.50
N TYR A 316 -0.08 16.51 0.64
CA TYR A 316 0.54 16.47 1.97
C TYR A 316 0.27 15.12 2.63
N LYS A 317 1.20 14.67 3.46
CA LYS A 317 1.06 13.46 4.27
C LYS A 317 0.03 13.69 5.38
N GLN A 318 -1.21 13.24 5.15
CA GLN A 318 -2.32 13.32 6.10
C GLN A 318 -2.21 12.28 7.22
N ALA A 319 -1.64 11.12 6.93
CA ALA A 319 -1.38 10.07 7.91
C ALA A 319 -0.07 9.37 7.58
N HIS A 320 0.63 8.91 8.62
CA HIS A 320 1.79 8.03 8.49
C HIS A 320 1.82 7.08 9.68
N VAL A 321 1.50 5.82 9.43
CA VAL A 321 1.45 4.78 10.45
C VAL A 321 2.40 3.67 10.05
N GLN A 322 3.13 3.13 11.02
CA GLN A 322 4.06 2.03 10.79
C GLN A 322 3.83 0.93 11.81
N ARG A 323 3.91 -0.32 11.36
CA ARG A 323 3.86 -1.51 12.19
C ARG A 323 4.85 -2.55 11.70
N VAL A 324 5.40 -3.33 12.64
CA VAL A 324 6.17 -4.54 12.32
C VAL A 324 5.19 -5.71 12.17
N ILE A 325 5.23 -6.36 11.00
CA ILE A 325 4.43 -7.53 10.67
C ILE A 325 5.33 -8.77 10.71
N ARG A 326 4.86 -9.85 11.34
CA ARG A 326 5.59 -11.12 11.49
C ARG A 326 5.52 -12.00 10.24
N ALA A 327 5.90 -11.43 9.12
CA ALA A 327 6.10 -12.11 7.85
C ALA A 327 7.22 -11.43 7.05
N ASN A 328 7.83 -12.15 6.12
CA ASN A 328 8.82 -11.59 5.21
C ASN A 328 8.26 -10.40 4.44
N TRP A 329 9.11 -9.40 4.16
CA TRP A 329 8.70 -8.17 3.47
C TRP A 329 8.03 -8.45 2.11
N LYS A 330 8.46 -9.48 1.37
CA LYS A 330 7.83 -9.89 0.11
C LYS A 330 6.42 -10.44 0.33
N VAL A 331 6.23 -11.28 1.34
CA VAL A 331 4.91 -11.85 1.69
C VAL A 331 3.91 -10.75 2.03
N VAL A 332 4.34 -9.76 2.83
CA VAL A 332 3.47 -8.63 3.19
C VAL A 332 3.15 -7.79 1.95
N MET A 333 4.18 -7.44 1.17
CA MET A 333 4.04 -6.59 -0.01
C MET A 333 3.13 -7.21 -1.08
N GLU A 334 3.31 -8.50 -1.38
CA GLU A 334 2.57 -9.22 -2.43
C GLU A 334 1.05 -9.21 -2.20
N ALA A 335 0.60 -9.26 -0.94
CA ALA A 335 -0.82 -9.15 -0.60
C ALA A 335 -1.44 -7.80 -1.03
N PHE A 336 -0.63 -6.76 -1.25
CA PHE A 336 -1.07 -5.45 -1.73
C PHE A 336 -0.74 -5.22 -3.22
N MET A 337 -0.41 -6.26 -3.97
CA MET A 337 -0.15 -6.19 -5.42
C MET A 337 -1.32 -6.68 -6.27
N GLU A 338 -2.29 -7.39 -5.67
CA GLU A 338 -3.38 -8.10 -6.33
C GLU A 338 -4.73 -7.95 -5.59
N GLY A 339 -5.82 -8.31 -6.27
CA GLY A 339 -7.16 -8.36 -5.67
C GLY A 339 -7.81 -9.76 -5.64
N TYR A 340 -7.07 -10.81 -5.98
CA TYR A 340 -7.51 -12.20 -5.94
C TYR A 340 -7.97 -12.63 -4.54
N HIS A 341 -7.29 -12.20 -3.48
CA HIS A 341 -7.66 -12.60 -2.11
C HIS A 341 -8.93 -11.91 -1.60
N VAL A 342 -9.42 -10.84 -2.25
CA VAL A 342 -10.52 -9.99 -1.77
C VAL A 342 -11.78 -10.81 -1.48
N ILE A 343 -12.07 -11.81 -2.31
CA ILE A 343 -13.21 -12.72 -2.10
C ILE A 343 -13.15 -13.52 -0.80
N GLY A 344 -11.94 -13.90 -0.36
CA GLY A 344 -11.74 -14.70 0.84
C GLY A 344 -11.53 -13.84 2.09
N THR A 345 -10.75 -12.78 1.98
CA THR A 345 -10.27 -12.00 3.14
C THR A 345 -11.15 -10.79 3.46
N HIS A 346 -11.84 -10.22 2.47
CA HIS A 346 -12.63 -8.98 2.64
C HIS A 346 -14.11 -9.15 2.27
N PRO A 347 -14.82 -10.12 2.87
CA PRO A 347 -16.23 -10.37 2.54
C PRO A 347 -17.14 -9.14 2.71
N GLN A 348 -16.81 -8.22 3.62
CA GLN A 348 -17.55 -6.97 3.77
C GLN A 348 -17.54 -6.08 2.53
N ILE A 349 -16.48 -6.13 1.71
CA ILE A 349 -16.40 -5.36 0.46
C ILE A 349 -17.47 -5.88 -0.51
N MET A 350 -17.67 -7.20 -0.56
CA MET A 350 -18.71 -7.83 -1.38
C MET A 350 -20.14 -7.54 -0.90
N VAL A 351 -20.32 -7.27 0.41
CA VAL A 351 -21.61 -6.88 1.00
C VAL A 351 -21.91 -5.41 0.74
N ALA A 352 -20.89 -4.55 0.76
CA ALA A 352 -21.01 -3.12 0.51
C ALA A 352 -21.18 -2.75 -0.98
N GLY A 353 -21.32 -3.75 -1.85
CA GLY A 353 -21.50 -3.56 -3.30
C GLY A 353 -20.20 -3.45 -4.09
N GLY A 354 -19.04 -3.60 -3.44
CA GLY A 354 -17.78 -3.88 -4.14
C GLY A 354 -17.86 -5.27 -4.77
N GLY A 355 -17.28 -5.44 -5.96
CA GLY A 355 -17.24 -6.74 -6.62
C GLY A 355 -16.36 -7.75 -5.87
N ASP A 356 -16.03 -8.86 -6.52
CA ASP A 356 -15.04 -9.84 -6.04
C ASP A 356 -13.63 -9.61 -6.62
N SER A 357 -13.40 -8.43 -7.23
CA SER A 357 -12.12 -8.02 -7.82
C SER A 357 -11.60 -8.93 -8.93
N ALA A 358 -12.43 -9.82 -9.46
CA ALA A 358 -11.99 -10.82 -10.43
C ALA A 358 -11.67 -10.24 -11.83
N ASP A 359 -12.22 -9.06 -12.12
CA ASP A 359 -12.16 -8.34 -13.39
C ASP A 359 -11.08 -7.25 -13.44
N ILE A 360 -10.25 -7.13 -12.39
CA ILE A 360 -9.11 -6.21 -12.37
C ILE A 360 -8.20 -6.45 -13.58
N ARG A 361 -7.79 -5.35 -14.23
CA ARG A 361 -6.75 -5.35 -15.25
C ARG A 361 -5.38 -5.23 -14.58
N TYR A 362 -4.44 -6.05 -15.03
CA TYR A 362 -3.06 -6.04 -14.55
C TYR A 362 -2.12 -5.71 -15.70
N ASP A 363 -1.31 -4.66 -15.56
CA ASP A 363 -0.23 -4.30 -16.49
C ASP A 363 1.11 -4.22 -15.75
N VAL A 364 2.20 -4.54 -16.45
CA VAL A 364 3.58 -4.52 -15.93
C VAL A 364 4.50 -3.79 -16.89
N PHE A 365 5.45 -2.99 -16.41
CA PHE A 365 6.36 -2.20 -17.23
C PHE A 365 7.71 -2.03 -16.52
N GLY A 366 8.82 -2.48 -17.11
CA GLY A 366 10.16 -2.27 -16.55
C GLY A 366 10.23 -2.64 -15.05
N ASN A 367 10.38 -1.64 -14.19
CA ASN A 367 10.48 -1.81 -12.73
C ASN A 367 9.16 -1.60 -11.96
N TRP A 368 8.02 -1.41 -12.63
CA TRP A 368 6.76 -1.10 -11.97
C TRP A 368 5.58 -1.89 -12.56
N GLY A 369 4.48 -1.96 -11.82
CA GLY A 369 3.23 -2.56 -12.27
C GLY A 369 2.02 -1.76 -11.81
N ARG A 370 0.89 -1.93 -12.48
CA ARG A 370 -0.39 -1.37 -12.06
C ARG A 370 -1.52 -2.38 -12.15
N ALA A 371 -2.38 -2.38 -11.14
CA ALA A 371 -3.65 -3.07 -11.15
C ALA A 371 -4.75 -2.02 -11.24
N GLN A 372 -5.46 -1.95 -12.38
CA GLN A 372 -6.53 -0.98 -12.60
C GLN A 372 -7.89 -1.66 -12.44
N HIS A 373 -8.70 -1.13 -11.53
CA HIS A 373 -10.05 -1.59 -11.32
C HIS A 373 -10.99 -0.81 -12.25
N VAL A 374 -11.61 -1.52 -13.19
CA VAL A 374 -12.86 -1.04 -13.75
C VAL A 374 -13.87 -1.37 -12.67
N SER A 375 -14.37 -0.38 -11.94
CA SER A 375 -15.47 -0.60 -11.00
C SER A 375 -16.72 -0.98 -11.77
N ALA A 376 -16.78 -2.21 -12.31
CA ALA A 376 -17.85 -2.75 -13.12
C ALA A 376 -19.07 -3.13 -12.26
N GLY A 377 -19.39 -2.24 -11.33
CA GLY A 377 -20.43 -2.40 -10.34
C GLY A 377 -20.28 -3.66 -9.51
N THR A 378 -21.42 -4.08 -8.99
CA THR A 378 -21.62 -5.23 -8.12
C THR A 378 -21.33 -6.61 -8.76
N ALA A 379 -20.60 -6.66 -9.90
CA ALA A 379 -20.23 -7.91 -10.54
C ALA A 379 -19.50 -8.81 -9.54
N SER A 380 -19.92 -10.07 -9.49
CA SER A 380 -19.27 -11.08 -8.69
C SER A 380 -19.49 -12.44 -9.35
N PRO A 381 -18.68 -12.77 -10.38
CA PRO A 381 -18.75 -14.06 -11.07
C PRO A 381 -18.60 -15.24 -10.12
N GLN A 382 -17.82 -15.10 -9.05
CA GLN A 382 -17.65 -16.16 -8.04
C GLN A 382 -18.93 -16.44 -7.24
N ARG A 383 -19.91 -15.53 -7.31
CA ARG A 383 -21.27 -15.64 -6.78
C ARG A 383 -22.34 -15.73 -7.87
N GLY A 384 -21.95 -15.91 -9.13
CA GLY A 384 -22.84 -16.02 -10.28
C GLY A 384 -23.51 -14.72 -10.70
N ARG A 385 -23.05 -13.58 -10.16
CA ARG A 385 -23.54 -12.25 -10.52
C ARG A 385 -22.69 -11.68 -11.63
N LEU A 386 -23.19 -11.77 -12.86
CA LEU A 386 -22.54 -11.14 -14.01
C LEU A 386 -23.14 -9.74 -14.24
N CYS A 387 -22.34 -8.86 -14.82
CA CYS A 387 -22.72 -7.51 -15.19
C CYS A 387 -22.56 -7.37 -16.71
N SER A 388 -23.55 -6.76 -17.38
CA SER A 388 -23.39 -6.43 -18.81
C SER A 388 -22.36 -5.30 -18.97
N LYS A 389 -21.79 -5.13 -20.16
CA LYS A 389 -20.85 -4.03 -20.41
C LYS A 389 -21.54 -2.67 -20.24
N GLU A 390 -22.81 -2.58 -20.63
CA GLU A 390 -23.64 -1.39 -20.50
C GLU A 390 -23.92 -1.04 -19.03
N ASP A 391 -24.25 -2.04 -18.20
CA ASP A 391 -24.46 -1.84 -16.76
C ASP A 391 -23.16 -1.44 -16.05
N ALA A 392 -22.02 -2.05 -16.44
CA ALA A 392 -20.70 -1.70 -15.93
C ALA A 392 -20.34 -0.25 -16.27
N LEU A 393 -20.61 0.19 -17.51
CA LEU A 393 -20.40 1.58 -17.94
C LEU A 393 -21.30 2.56 -17.18
N ALA A 394 -22.58 2.24 -17.01
CA ALA A 394 -23.52 3.08 -16.26
C ALA A 394 -23.09 3.24 -14.79
N HIS A 395 -22.63 2.15 -14.15
CA HIS A 395 -22.10 2.20 -12.80
C HIS A 395 -20.83 3.06 -12.73
N PHE A 396 -19.89 2.86 -13.65
CA PHE A 396 -18.66 3.64 -13.74
C PHE A 396 -18.95 5.15 -13.88
N GLN A 397 -19.86 5.53 -14.76
CA GLN A 397 -20.26 6.95 -14.93
C GLN A 397 -20.95 7.50 -13.68
N GLY A 398 -21.79 6.71 -13.00
CA GLY A 398 -22.41 7.09 -11.74
C GLY A 398 -21.40 7.30 -10.61
N MET A 399 -20.38 6.44 -10.51
CA MET A 399 -19.26 6.64 -9.59
C MET A 399 -18.49 7.92 -9.92
N ALA A 400 -18.25 8.19 -11.21
CA ALA A 400 -17.54 9.39 -11.64
C ALA A 400 -18.31 10.66 -11.26
N ASP A 401 -19.64 10.67 -11.39
CA ASP A 401 -20.47 11.81 -10.98
C ASP A 401 -20.37 12.06 -9.46
N PHE A 402 -20.49 10.98 -8.66
CA PHE A 402 -20.34 11.07 -7.21
C PHE A 402 -18.95 11.58 -6.81
N ASN A 403 -17.91 10.99 -7.38
CA ASN A 403 -16.52 11.31 -7.09
C ASN A 403 -16.14 12.73 -7.54
N ARG A 404 -16.66 13.18 -8.68
CA ARG A 404 -16.45 14.53 -9.20
C ARG A 404 -17.11 15.59 -8.32
N GLU A 405 -18.36 15.39 -7.91
CA GLU A 405 -19.04 16.31 -6.98
C GLU A 405 -18.27 16.41 -5.66
N PHE A 406 -17.83 15.26 -5.16
CA PHE A 406 -17.04 15.19 -3.95
C PHE A 406 -15.72 15.97 -4.08
N LEU A 407 -14.91 15.71 -5.12
CA LEU A 407 -13.63 16.37 -5.34
C LEU A 407 -13.76 17.86 -5.65
N ARG A 408 -14.90 18.31 -6.19
CA ARG A 408 -15.17 19.73 -6.41
C ARG A 408 -15.09 20.54 -5.12
N GLY A 409 -15.47 19.95 -3.99
CA GLY A 409 -15.33 20.58 -2.67
C GLY A 409 -13.88 20.84 -2.24
N ILE A 410 -12.90 20.15 -2.83
CA ILE A 410 -11.47 20.24 -2.47
C ILE A 410 -10.66 20.94 -3.56
N LEU A 411 -10.85 20.53 -4.81
CA LEU A 411 -10.12 21.00 -5.98
C LEU A 411 -10.78 22.22 -6.64
N GLY A 412 -12.01 22.55 -6.26
CA GLY A 412 -12.79 23.58 -6.94
C GLY A 412 -13.00 23.24 -8.41
N GLY A 413 -12.74 24.21 -9.29
CA GLY A 413 -12.90 24.04 -10.74
C GLY A 413 -11.88 23.12 -11.40
N GLU A 414 -10.73 22.83 -10.77
CA GLU A 414 -9.69 21.96 -11.35
C GLU A 414 -10.19 20.52 -11.54
N VAL A 415 -11.24 20.11 -10.83
CA VAL A 415 -11.89 18.80 -11.00
C VAL A 415 -12.36 18.56 -12.43
N GLU A 416 -12.65 19.63 -13.19
CA GLU A 416 -13.12 19.56 -14.57
C GLU A 416 -12.01 19.22 -15.59
N GLU A 417 -10.74 19.24 -15.17
CA GLU A 417 -9.57 18.88 -16.00
C GLU A 417 -9.29 17.37 -16.05
N PHE A 418 -10.07 16.58 -15.31
CA PHE A 418 -9.94 15.13 -15.19
C PHE A 418 -11.09 14.41 -15.91
N SER A 419 -10.76 13.36 -16.67
CA SER A 419 -11.75 12.46 -17.28
C SER A 419 -12.48 11.63 -16.20
N ASP A 420 -13.53 10.89 -16.58
CA ASP A 420 -14.20 9.99 -15.62
C ASP A 420 -13.27 8.86 -15.15
N ALA A 421 -12.43 8.34 -16.06
CA ALA A 421 -11.41 7.36 -15.73
C ALA A 421 -10.41 7.87 -14.69
N GLU A 422 -9.95 9.11 -14.81
CA GLU A 422 -9.03 9.72 -13.84
C GLU A 422 -9.72 10.01 -12.49
N ILE A 423 -11.00 10.38 -12.52
CA ILE A 423 -11.79 10.64 -11.30
C ILE A 423 -12.07 9.37 -10.52
N ASN A 424 -12.29 8.25 -11.21
CA ASN A 424 -12.53 6.96 -10.59
C ASN A 424 -11.26 6.17 -10.29
N ASP A 425 -10.10 6.63 -10.73
CA ASP A 425 -8.87 5.87 -10.64
C ASP A 425 -8.46 5.61 -9.17
N GLN A 426 -8.16 4.35 -8.90
CA GLN A 426 -7.66 3.83 -7.63
C GLN A 426 -6.61 2.74 -7.90
N ALA A 427 -5.80 2.89 -8.96
CA ALA A 427 -4.89 1.83 -9.39
C ALA A 427 -3.88 1.45 -8.30
N PHE A 428 -3.70 0.14 -8.11
CA PHE A 428 -2.69 -0.38 -7.19
C PHE A 428 -1.38 -0.46 -7.94
N CYS A 429 -0.52 0.53 -7.72
CA CYS A 429 0.77 0.59 -8.37
C CYS A 429 1.88 0.17 -7.41
N ASP A 430 2.88 -0.52 -7.94
CA ASP A 430 4.10 -0.89 -7.24
C ASP A 430 5.31 -0.50 -8.09
N LEU A 431 6.34 0.01 -7.42
CA LEU A 431 7.66 0.29 -7.96
C LEU A 431 8.64 -0.58 -7.18
N PHE A 432 9.36 -1.43 -7.92
CA PHE A 432 10.38 -2.29 -7.36
C PHE A 432 11.44 -1.46 -6.61
N PRO A 433 11.96 -1.95 -5.47
CA PRO A 433 11.58 -3.20 -4.83
C PRO A 433 10.32 -3.08 -3.96
N ASN A 434 10.00 -1.91 -3.40
CA ASN A 434 9.16 -1.88 -2.20
C ASN A 434 8.29 -0.65 -1.95
N LEU A 435 8.03 0.18 -2.97
CA LEU A 435 7.16 1.35 -2.86
C LEU A 435 5.87 1.09 -3.63
N HIS A 436 4.72 1.23 -2.98
CA HIS A 436 3.42 1.11 -3.65
C HIS A 436 2.67 2.44 -3.57
N PRO A 437 2.91 3.39 -4.51
CA PRO A 437 2.22 4.66 -4.52
C PRO A 437 0.91 4.50 -5.29
N TRP A 438 -0.20 4.19 -4.63
CA TRP A 438 -1.46 4.02 -5.37
C TRP A 438 -1.81 5.27 -6.18
N ALA A 439 -2.33 5.05 -7.38
CA ALA A 439 -2.68 6.12 -8.30
C ALA A 439 -4.12 6.61 -8.10
N GLY A 440 -4.44 7.68 -8.83
CA GLY A 440 -5.73 8.35 -8.72
C GLY A 440 -6.05 8.74 -7.27
N TRP A 441 -7.33 8.81 -6.94
CA TRP A 441 -7.78 9.44 -5.70
C TRP A 441 -7.83 8.52 -4.48
N ALA A 442 -7.23 7.32 -4.57
CA ALA A 442 -7.09 6.44 -3.42
C ALA A 442 -6.18 7.01 -2.33
N ARG A 443 -5.21 7.87 -2.69
CA ARG A 443 -4.28 8.59 -1.77
C ARG A 443 -3.31 7.68 -0.98
N ILE A 444 -3.39 6.37 -1.13
CA ILE A 444 -2.62 5.41 -0.32
C ILE A 444 -1.20 5.31 -0.87
N VAL A 445 -0.22 5.29 0.03
CA VAL A 445 1.16 4.94 -0.29
C VAL A 445 1.64 3.93 0.75
N PHE A 446 1.97 2.73 0.30
CA PHE A 446 2.64 1.75 1.15
C PHE A 446 4.14 1.70 0.89
N ARG A 447 4.88 1.32 1.92
CA ARG A 447 6.28 0.93 1.79
C ARG A 447 6.57 -0.26 2.70
N PHE A 448 7.31 -1.23 2.18
CA PHE A 448 7.60 -2.49 2.89
C PHE A 448 9.11 -2.67 3.02
N ARG A 449 9.63 -2.91 4.22
CA ARG A 449 11.09 -3.04 4.42
C ARG A 449 11.39 -4.27 5.25
N PRO A 450 12.52 -4.97 5.01
CA PRO A 450 13.03 -5.93 5.99
C PRO A 450 13.21 -5.24 7.35
N ASN A 451 12.83 -5.95 8.42
CA ASN A 451 13.02 -5.47 9.78
C ASN A 451 14.41 -5.90 10.28
N GLY A 452 15.41 -5.05 10.04
CA GLY A 452 16.80 -5.42 10.33
C GLY A 452 17.21 -6.63 9.50
N SER A 453 17.88 -7.59 10.15
CA SER A 453 18.35 -8.82 9.50
C SER A 453 17.40 -10.01 9.63
N ASP A 454 16.19 -9.81 10.14
CA ASP A 454 15.21 -10.88 10.33
C ASP A 454 14.43 -11.17 9.03
N PRO A 455 14.58 -12.36 8.41
CA PRO A 455 13.83 -12.72 7.21
C PRO A 455 12.35 -12.98 7.48
N ASP A 456 11.93 -13.12 8.75
CA ASP A 456 10.55 -13.41 9.13
C ASP A 456 9.74 -12.18 9.54
N SER A 457 10.29 -10.97 9.44
CA SER A 457 9.55 -9.76 9.77
C SER A 457 9.77 -8.59 8.80
N CYS A 458 8.74 -7.75 8.73
CA CYS A 458 8.62 -6.64 7.79
C CYS A 458 8.18 -5.39 8.54
N ILE A 459 8.82 -4.26 8.25
CA ILE A 459 8.32 -2.93 8.59
C ILE A 459 7.37 -2.49 7.47
N MET A 460 6.08 -2.37 7.77
CA MET A 460 5.08 -1.84 6.85
C MET A 460 4.75 -0.39 7.24
N ASP A 461 4.96 0.54 6.29
CA ASP A 461 4.50 1.91 6.36
C ASP A 461 3.17 2.04 5.57
N ALA A 462 2.15 2.63 6.18
CA ALA A 462 0.91 3.07 5.54
C ALA A 462 0.81 4.60 5.61
N MET A 463 0.80 5.27 4.46
CA MET A 463 0.72 6.72 4.35
C MET A 463 -0.52 7.11 3.54
N LEU A 464 -1.16 8.21 3.93
CA LEU A 464 -2.23 8.84 3.16
C LEU A 464 -1.77 10.20 2.65
N LEU A 465 -1.74 10.39 1.33
CA LEU A 465 -1.36 11.64 0.67
C LEU A 465 -2.58 12.37 0.13
N ALA A 466 -3.01 13.40 0.86
CA ALA A 466 -4.23 14.12 0.55
C ALA A 466 -3.97 15.40 -0.27
N PRO A 467 -4.87 15.74 -1.22
CA PRO A 467 -4.90 17.10 -1.77
C PRO A 467 -5.34 18.10 -0.69
N TRP A 468 -5.07 19.38 -0.93
CA TRP A 468 -5.59 20.48 -0.10
C TRP A 468 -6.08 21.62 -1.01
N PRO A 469 -6.95 22.52 -0.53
CA PRO A 469 -7.42 23.65 -1.32
C PRO A 469 -6.25 24.58 -1.71
N LYS A 470 -6.11 24.87 -3.01
CA LYS A 470 -4.96 25.59 -3.58
C LYS A 470 -4.66 26.95 -2.94
N ASP A 471 -5.68 27.67 -2.53
CA ASP A 471 -5.57 29.01 -1.93
C ASP A 471 -5.41 28.99 -0.40
N THR A 472 -5.13 27.81 0.16
CA THR A 472 -4.85 27.64 1.60
C THR A 472 -3.40 27.22 1.83
N PRO A 473 -2.80 27.60 2.98
CA PRO A 473 -1.48 27.09 3.34
C PRO A 473 -1.44 25.57 3.33
N ARG A 474 -0.39 24.99 2.75
CA ARG A 474 -0.14 23.54 2.78
C ARG A 474 -0.18 23.07 4.24
N PRO A 475 -1.00 22.06 4.60
CA PRO A 475 -1.00 21.51 5.95
C PRO A 475 0.35 20.89 6.30
N ALA A 476 0.70 20.92 7.59
CA ALA A 476 1.88 20.21 8.08
C ALA A 476 1.73 18.69 7.88
N PRO A 477 2.81 17.96 7.56
CA PRO A 477 2.74 16.52 7.45
C PRO A 477 2.46 15.88 8.82
N ALA A 478 1.63 14.84 8.82
CA ALA A 478 1.37 14.05 10.00
C ALA A 478 2.66 13.40 10.52
N PRO A 479 2.89 13.41 11.85
CA PRO A 479 3.99 12.68 12.44
C PRO A 479 3.79 11.18 12.25
N LEU A 480 4.89 10.44 12.27
CA LEU A 480 4.85 8.98 12.25
C LEU A 480 4.25 8.44 13.56
N ARG A 481 3.15 7.68 13.47
CA ARG A 481 2.65 6.81 14.54
C ARG A 481 3.24 5.41 14.37
N ARG A 482 3.83 4.87 15.43
CA ARG A 482 4.34 3.49 15.48
C ARG A 482 3.40 2.66 16.33
N LEU A 483 2.84 1.61 15.74
CA LEU A 483 2.04 0.62 16.44
C LEU A 483 2.93 -0.51 16.95
N GLY A 484 2.57 -1.07 18.11
CA GLY A 484 3.14 -2.32 18.61
C GLY A 484 2.85 -3.49 17.66
N GLU A 485 3.69 -4.52 17.71
CA GLU A 485 3.55 -5.69 16.83
C GLU A 485 2.18 -6.38 16.93
N ASP A 486 1.57 -6.35 18.12
CA ASP A 486 0.28 -6.97 18.41
C ASP A 486 -0.89 -5.97 18.45
N GLU A 487 -0.60 -4.67 18.29
CA GLU A 487 -1.65 -3.64 18.27
C GLU A 487 -2.42 -3.69 16.96
N SER A 488 -3.75 -3.53 17.04
CA SER A 488 -4.61 -3.40 15.87
C SER A 488 -4.28 -2.12 15.10
N TRP A 489 -4.36 -2.18 13.76
CA TRP A 489 -4.27 -0.98 12.93
C TRP A 489 -5.38 0.04 13.25
N CYS A 490 -6.49 -0.40 13.86
CA CYS A 490 -7.58 0.48 14.30
C CYS A 490 -7.21 1.41 15.46
N GLU A 491 -6.08 1.18 16.14
CA GLU A 491 -5.47 2.15 17.08
C GLU A 491 -4.89 3.39 16.35
N ALA A 492 -4.89 3.37 15.02
CA ALA A 492 -4.59 4.51 14.15
C ALA A 492 -5.84 4.99 13.38
N PRO A 493 -6.80 5.65 14.05
CA PRO A 493 -8.03 6.14 13.41
C PRO A 493 -7.78 7.09 12.24
N GLU A 494 -6.62 7.74 12.16
CA GLU A 494 -6.20 8.54 11.02
C GLU A 494 -6.14 7.77 9.69
N LEU A 495 -6.09 6.44 9.71
CA LEU A 495 -6.19 5.59 8.51
C LEU A 495 -7.64 5.33 8.08
N ALA A 496 -8.64 5.69 8.89
CA ALA A 496 -10.04 5.38 8.66
C ALA A 496 -10.23 3.87 8.35
N MET A 497 -11.21 3.50 7.52
CA MET A 497 -11.52 2.09 7.22
C MET A 497 -10.32 1.28 6.69
N LEU A 498 -9.30 1.93 6.10
CA LEU A 498 -8.09 1.23 5.66
C LEU A 498 -7.45 0.44 6.81
N ALA A 499 -7.50 0.94 8.04
CA ALA A 499 -7.02 0.20 9.22
C ALA A 499 -7.70 -1.18 9.37
N ARG A 500 -9.01 -1.25 9.16
CA ARG A 500 -9.78 -2.50 9.28
C ARG A 500 -9.46 -3.49 8.16
N ILE A 501 -9.19 -2.98 6.95
CA ILE A 501 -8.75 -3.78 5.80
C ILE A 501 -7.37 -4.39 6.10
N ILE A 502 -6.40 -3.55 6.47
CA ILE A 502 -5.04 -4.00 6.77
C ILE A 502 -5.03 -5.00 7.93
N ASP A 503 -5.87 -4.82 8.96
CA ASP A 503 -5.98 -5.80 10.06
C ASP A 503 -6.45 -7.18 9.57
N GLN A 504 -7.38 -7.25 8.61
CA GLN A 504 -7.80 -8.53 8.03
C GLN A 504 -6.68 -9.19 7.24
N ASP A 505 -5.89 -8.43 6.47
CA ASP A 505 -4.71 -8.94 5.78
C ASP A 505 -3.68 -9.48 6.77
N CYS A 506 -3.39 -8.68 7.80
CA CYS A 506 -2.42 -9.02 8.84
C CYS A 506 -2.82 -10.25 9.67
N LEU A 507 -4.08 -10.69 9.64
CA LEU A 507 -4.52 -11.96 10.24
C LEU A 507 -3.98 -13.19 9.47
N ASN A 508 -3.79 -13.05 8.16
CA ASN A 508 -3.28 -14.12 7.29
C ASN A 508 -1.75 -14.15 7.23
N LEU A 509 -1.10 -12.98 7.15
CA LEU A 509 0.33 -12.91 6.81
C LEU A 509 1.27 -13.73 7.73
N PRO A 510 1.13 -13.71 9.08
CA PRO A 510 1.97 -14.55 9.94
C PRO A 510 1.71 -16.05 9.75
N LYS A 511 0.47 -16.44 9.41
CA LYS A 511 0.11 -17.84 9.11
C LYS A 511 0.68 -18.27 7.77
N VAL A 512 0.70 -17.38 6.78
CA VAL A 512 1.38 -17.61 5.49
C VAL A 512 2.88 -17.83 5.73
N GLN A 513 3.55 -16.97 6.50
CA GLN A 513 4.97 -17.14 6.84
C GLN A 513 5.25 -18.48 7.52
N ALA A 514 4.43 -18.87 8.49
CA ALA A 514 4.55 -20.18 9.14
C ALA A 514 4.33 -21.34 8.16
N GLY A 515 3.34 -21.23 7.26
CA GLY A 515 3.01 -22.22 6.25
C GLY A 515 4.11 -22.40 5.20
N LEU A 516 4.78 -21.32 4.78
CA LEU A 516 5.88 -21.36 3.81
C LEU A 516 7.03 -22.28 4.27
N LYS A 517 7.35 -22.27 5.57
CA LYS A 517 8.40 -23.11 6.18
C LYS A 517 8.03 -24.61 6.24
N LEU A 518 6.73 -24.92 6.20
CA LEU A 518 6.21 -26.29 6.32
C LEU A 518 5.87 -26.90 4.94
N LYS A 519 5.82 -26.08 3.90
CA LYS A 519 5.23 -26.45 2.62
C LYS A 519 5.97 -27.61 1.96
N GLN A 520 5.22 -28.64 1.57
CA GLN A 520 5.71 -29.75 0.75
C GLN A 520 4.75 -29.99 -0.43
N PRO A 521 5.21 -29.89 -1.69
CA PRO A 521 6.57 -29.52 -2.09
C PRO A 521 6.91 -28.03 -1.81
N PRO A 522 8.21 -27.66 -1.68
CA PRO A 522 8.67 -26.36 -1.17
C PRO A 522 8.65 -25.25 -2.24
N TYR A 523 7.49 -25.05 -2.86
CA TYR A 523 7.25 -23.97 -3.80
C TYR A 523 5.81 -23.48 -3.68
N ILE A 524 5.54 -22.20 -3.85
CA ILE A 524 4.18 -21.65 -4.01
C ILE A 524 3.80 -21.51 -5.48
N TRP A 525 2.52 -21.31 -5.77
CA TRP A 525 2.00 -21.05 -7.10
C TRP A 525 1.45 -19.62 -7.14
N TYR A 526 1.76 -18.90 -8.21
CA TYR A 526 1.02 -17.71 -8.61
C TYR A 526 0.24 -17.99 -9.88
N SER A 527 -0.98 -17.49 -9.94
CA SER A 527 -1.91 -17.58 -11.06
C SER A 527 -1.39 -16.86 -12.30
N ALA A 528 -1.94 -17.21 -13.46
CA ALA A 528 -1.48 -16.67 -14.73
C ALA A 528 -1.74 -15.16 -14.85
N TYR A 529 -2.94 -14.70 -14.46
CA TYR A 529 -3.39 -13.33 -14.75
C TYR A 529 -3.55 -12.47 -13.48
N GLN A 530 -4.32 -12.94 -12.49
CA GLN A 530 -4.65 -12.12 -11.31
C GLN A 530 -3.43 -11.83 -10.42
N GLU A 531 -2.41 -12.66 -10.49
CA GLU A 531 -1.13 -12.47 -9.79
C GLU A 531 0.01 -12.14 -10.78
N GLY A 532 -0.34 -11.60 -11.97
CA GLY A 532 0.63 -11.25 -13.01
C GLY A 532 1.67 -10.23 -12.56
N LYS A 533 1.27 -9.25 -11.73
CA LYS A 533 2.19 -8.28 -11.12
C LYS A 533 3.17 -8.94 -10.16
N ILE A 534 2.72 -9.89 -9.34
CA ILE A 534 3.59 -10.63 -8.43
C ILE A 534 4.58 -11.49 -9.21
N ARG A 535 4.13 -12.14 -10.30
CA ARG A 535 5.02 -12.88 -11.20
C ARG A 535 6.09 -11.97 -11.81
N HIS A 536 5.71 -10.79 -12.28
CA HIS A 536 6.65 -9.79 -12.79
C HIS A 536 7.65 -9.32 -11.71
N PHE A 537 7.18 -9.10 -10.48
CA PHE A 537 8.06 -8.80 -9.35
C PHE A 537 9.09 -9.91 -9.13
N HIS A 538 8.68 -11.18 -9.17
CA HIS A 538 9.61 -12.31 -9.02
C HIS A 538 10.59 -12.46 -10.18
N GLU A 539 10.18 -12.16 -11.42
CA GLU A 539 11.14 -12.12 -12.55
C GLU A 539 12.18 -11.01 -12.38
N ASN A 540 11.76 -9.82 -11.91
CA ASN A 540 12.70 -8.75 -11.60
C ASN A 540 13.59 -9.13 -10.41
N TYR A 541 13.02 -9.69 -9.35
CA TYR A 541 13.76 -10.20 -8.20
C TYR A 541 14.83 -11.22 -8.62
N GLU A 542 14.50 -12.19 -9.47
CA GLU A 542 15.46 -13.18 -9.96
C GLU A 542 16.61 -12.54 -10.73
N LYS A 543 16.32 -11.59 -11.65
CA LYS A 543 17.35 -10.85 -12.39
C LYS A 543 18.28 -10.07 -11.46
N TRP A 544 17.72 -9.32 -10.51
CA TRP A 544 18.51 -8.56 -9.53
C TRP A 544 19.39 -9.48 -8.68
N MET A 545 18.82 -10.61 -8.26
CA MET A 545 19.51 -11.59 -7.41
C MET A 545 20.50 -12.47 -8.17
N GLY A 546 20.47 -12.48 -9.51
CA GLY A 546 21.28 -13.35 -10.36
C GLY A 546 20.90 -14.83 -10.22
N LEU A 547 19.60 -15.11 -10.20
CA LEU A 547 19.02 -16.44 -10.02
C LEU A 547 18.39 -17.01 -11.30
N ASP A 548 18.45 -16.26 -12.42
CA ASP A 548 17.81 -16.53 -13.70
C ASP A 548 18.53 -17.55 -14.61
#